data_AF-A0A966DAX1-F1
#
_entry.id   AF-A0A966DAX1-F1
#
_cell.length_a   1.000
_cell.length_b   1.000
_cell.length_c   1.000
_cell.angle_alpha   90.00
_cell.angle_beta   90.00
_cell.angle_gamma   90.00
#
_symmetry.space_group_name_H-M   'P 1'
#
loop_
_entity.id
_entity.type
_entity.pdbx_description
1 polymer ?
#
loop_
_entity_poly.entity_id
_entity_poly.type
_entity_poly.pdbx_seq_one_letter_code
_entity_poly.pdbx_strand_id
1 'polypeptide(L)'
;ECFQEYAVTPFHFFRNKFTEKENRSYLLLGNLANFFLDKLVFTTDPEQLSFDEIFLGSFKQSPFEYTSCADIQSNADFREFMLKARSQFENIRRVVRDDLPRMEIDLHHCTLEPSFFSERYGFQGRLDLLHLLPGSGEAKIVELKSGRLPYPPGDDSKIALNHEVQTAIYRMMIEGVFGLDSHSLDAAILYSAGNRPGTNLRFAAVWQDLERQIIGIRNRIVANEQAVIRGDNQTVEALFNGLFATAAETEKVPAFYRSRVNEMRDLLARCSDFEKAYFYRFIRFVSRELYLQKIGDVAYETPTGLASLWNSDFSERAAALDVLYDLTILEINDEGSDMTIFFTRNSKNQEIANFREGEICIVYPRSDDRDTVLNRQILKGTLVHINRETVEVRFRYKQRNRHYFDNNRLWAIEHDSLDSSFNSMYRSLYAFLGTTPSKKELLLGLRPPVNPSLRDENKLPYPQNIIRRAVAAEEYFLIVGPPGTGKTSIFARRLIEEYHRQPESNILVLAY
;
A
#
# COMPACT_ATOMS: atom_id res chain seq x y z
N GLU A 1 -7.08 1.46 -10.29
CA GLU A 1 -8.42 1.27 -10.84
C GLU A 1 -8.36 1.10 -12.36
N CYS A 2 -8.80 -0.04 -12.88
CA CYS A 2 -8.81 -0.34 -14.33
C CYS A 2 -10.20 -0.18 -14.97
N PHE A 3 -11.22 -0.06 -14.14
CA PHE A 3 -12.59 0.25 -14.52
C PHE A 3 -12.82 1.73 -14.22
N GLN A 4 -13.09 2.51 -15.25
CA GLN A 4 -13.45 3.92 -15.17
C GLN A 4 -14.61 4.15 -16.12
N GLU A 5 -15.48 5.12 -15.85
CA GLU A 5 -16.65 5.42 -16.71
C GLU A 5 -16.27 5.70 -18.16
N TYR A 6 -15.08 6.27 -18.39
CA TYR A 6 -14.58 6.59 -19.73
C TYR A 6 -13.80 5.47 -20.41
N ALA A 7 -13.28 4.48 -19.67
CA ALA A 7 -12.49 3.38 -20.22
C ALA A 7 -12.32 2.22 -19.23
N VAL A 8 -12.55 0.99 -19.70
CA VAL A 8 -12.21 -0.25 -19.01
C VAL A 8 -11.01 -0.89 -19.70
N THR A 9 -9.83 -0.79 -19.08
CA THR A 9 -8.58 -1.20 -19.74
C THR A 9 -7.47 -1.61 -18.77
N PRO A 10 -6.67 -2.67 -19.08
CA PRO A 10 -5.51 -3.04 -18.28
C PRO A 10 -4.38 -1.99 -18.36
N PHE A 11 -4.39 -1.10 -19.36
CA PHE A 11 -3.37 -0.06 -19.49
C PHE A 11 -3.40 0.98 -18.37
N HIS A 12 -4.51 1.10 -17.63
CA HIS A 12 -4.54 1.89 -16.39
C HIS A 12 -3.59 1.33 -15.33
N PHE A 13 -3.52 0.00 -15.18
CA PHE A 13 -2.56 -0.63 -14.27
C PHE A 13 -1.12 -0.33 -14.70
N PHE A 14 -0.82 -0.51 -15.99
CA PHE A 14 0.51 -0.27 -16.54
C PHE A 14 0.96 1.19 -16.35
N ARG A 15 0.11 2.17 -16.72
CA ARG A 15 0.40 3.60 -16.53
C ARG A 15 0.67 3.96 -15.08
N ASN A 16 -0.14 3.42 -14.16
CA ASN A 16 -0.06 3.77 -12.73
C ASN A 16 1.27 3.35 -12.08
N LYS A 17 2.04 2.43 -12.68
CA LYS A 17 3.41 2.10 -12.23
C LYS A 17 4.35 3.31 -12.32
N PHE A 18 4.14 4.19 -13.29
CA PHE A 18 5.02 5.33 -13.58
C PHE A 18 4.49 6.66 -13.04
N THR A 19 3.24 6.68 -12.56
CA THR A 19 2.60 7.90 -12.07
C THR A 19 2.99 8.13 -10.61
N GLU A 20 3.46 9.34 -10.28
CA GLU A 20 3.70 9.75 -8.91
C GLU A 20 2.39 9.78 -8.10
N LYS A 21 2.48 9.45 -6.80
CA LYS A 21 1.33 9.65 -5.90
C LYS A 21 1.19 11.15 -5.67
N GLU A 22 0.04 11.70 -6.07
CA GLU A 22 -0.25 13.11 -5.81
C GLU A 22 -0.58 13.31 -4.32
N ASN A 23 -0.16 14.44 -3.75
CA ASN A 23 -0.65 14.91 -2.46
C ASN A 23 -1.76 15.95 -2.71
N ARG A 24 -3.02 15.54 -2.55
CA ARG A 24 -4.21 16.33 -2.89
C ARG A 24 -5.23 16.31 -1.77
N SER A 25 -6.00 17.40 -1.67
CA SER A 25 -7.04 17.59 -0.65
C SER A 25 -8.06 16.44 -0.60
N TYR A 26 -8.47 15.90 -1.75
CA TYR A 26 -9.45 14.81 -1.80
C TYR A 26 -8.88 13.46 -1.31
N LEU A 27 -7.57 13.23 -1.44
CA LEU A 27 -6.91 12.04 -0.89
C LEU A 27 -6.77 12.16 0.62
N LEU A 28 -6.39 13.34 1.12
CA LEU A 28 -6.38 13.63 2.56
C LEU A 28 -7.77 13.45 3.16
N LEU A 29 -8.82 13.93 2.49
CA LEU A 29 -10.20 13.77 2.93
C LEU A 29 -10.63 12.31 2.97
N GLY A 30 -10.16 11.47 2.03
CA GLY A 30 -10.39 10.02 2.07
C GLY A 30 -9.70 9.31 3.23
N ASN A 31 -8.42 9.59 3.46
CA ASN A 31 -7.71 9.04 4.61
C ASN A 31 -8.37 9.46 5.92
N LEU A 32 -8.77 10.73 6.00
CA LEU A 32 -9.46 11.29 7.15
C LEU A 32 -10.85 10.67 7.37
N ALA A 33 -11.61 10.42 6.30
CA ALA A 33 -12.91 9.75 6.39
C ALA A 33 -12.77 8.30 6.91
N ASN A 34 -11.76 7.55 6.47
CA ASN A 34 -11.45 6.23 7.02
C ASN A 34 -11.08 6.32 8.51
N PHE A 35 -10.22 7.28 8.87
CA PHE A 35 -9.88 7.52 10.27
C PHE A 35 -11.10 7.88 11.13
N PHE A 36 -12.07 8.64 10.60
CA PHE A 36 -13.32 8.92 11.28
C PHE A 36 -14.15 7.66 11.50
N LEU A 37 -14.32 6.84 10.47
CA LEU A 37 -15.02 5.56 10.57
C LEU A 37 -14.39 4.68 11.66
N ASP A 38 -13.06 4.57 11.66
CA ASP A 38 -12.33 3.77 12.65
C ASP A 38 -12.61 4.24 14.08
N LYS A 39 -12.50 5.56 14.34
CA LYS A 39 -12.74 6.12 15.68
C LYS A 39 -14.20 5.99 16.12
N LEU A 40 -15.14 6.20 15.21
CA LEU A 40 -16.57 6.13 15.49
C LEU A 40 -17.06 4.69 15.70
N VAL A 41 -16.50 3.72 14.98
CA VAL A 41 -16.80 2.29 15.18
C VAL A 41 -16.16 1.80 16.48
N PHE A 42 -14.97 2.27 16.83
CA PHE A 42 -14.24 1.81 18.01
C PHE A 42 -14.79 2.36 19.34
N THR A 43 -15.28 3.60 19.38
CA THR A 43 -15.77 4.23 20.62
C THR A 43 -17.03 3.58 21.18
N THR A 44 -17.19 3.59 22.51
CA THR A 44 -18.43 3.16 23.17
C THR A 44 -19.58 4.14 22.96
N ASP A 45 -19.27 5.44 22.88
CA ASP A 45 -20.25 6.50 22.65
C ASP A 45 -19.78 7.45 21.52
N PRO A 46 -20.33 7.31 20.31
CA PRO A 46 -20.04 8.20 19.18
C PRO A 46 -20.37 9.68 19.41
N GLU A 47 -21.27 10.03 20.33
CA GLU A 47 -21.66 11.42 20.57
C GLU A 47 -20.63 12.21 21.37
N GLN A 48 -19.80 11.53 22.15
CA GLN A 48 -18.75 12.18 22.95
C GLN A 48 -17.52 12.55 22.13
N LEU A 49 -17.40 12.01 20.92
CA LEU A 49 -16.27 12.27 20.05
C LEU A 49 -16.35 13.66 19.41
N SER A 50 -15.40 14.52 19.74
CA SER A 50 -15.25 15.84 19.12
C SER A 50 -14.53 15.76 17.78
N PHE A 51 -15.10 16.40 16.75
CA PHE A 51 -14.45 16.55 15.46
C PHE A 51 -13.05 17.17 15.58
N ASP A 52 -12.89 18.22 16.39
CA ASP A 52 -11.63 18.98 16.45
C ASP A 52 -10.49 18.14 17.07
N GLU A 53 -10.82 17.31 18.07
CA GLU A 53 -9.86 16.39 18.70
C GLU A 53 -9.44 15.27 17.75
N ILE A 54 -10.41 14.68 17.04
CA ILE A 54 -10.17 13.59 16.09
C ILE A 54 -9.39 14.11 14.89
N PHE A 55 -9.76 15.27 14.36
CA PHE A 55 -9.02 15.91 13.28
C PHE A 55 -7.57 16.17 13.70
N LEU A 56 -7.35 16.72 14.89
CA LEU A 56 -6.00 16.95 15.42
C LEU A 56 -5.22 15.63 15.55
N GLY A 57 -5.89 14.55 15.96
CA GLY A 57 -5.31 13.21 15.98
C GLY A 57 -4.82 12.76 14.60
N SER A 58 -5.66 12.88 13.56
CA SER A 58 -5.29 12.57 12.18
C SER A 58 -4.15 13.46 11.67
N PHE A 59 -4.18 14.76 11.97
CA PHE A 59 -3.12 15.69 11.59
C PHE A 59 -1.76 15.28 12.18
N LYS A 60 -1.73 14.85 13.44
CA LYS A 60 -0.50 14.39 14.10
C LYS A 60 0.07 13.10 13.49
N GLN A 61 -0.77 12.26 12.88
CA GLN A 61 -0.32 11.04 12.21
C GLN A 61 0.31 11.29 10.84
N SER A 62 -0.09 12.37 10.15
CA SER A 62 0.37 12.66 8.79
C SER A 62 0.70 14.15 8.58
N PRO A 63 1.56 14.75 9.42
CA PRO A 63 1.77 16.21 9.41
C PRO A 63 2.37 16.70 8.10
N PHE A 64 3.23 15.92 7.46
CA PHE A 64 3.85 16.28 6.19
C PHE A 64 2.84 16.30 5.05
N GLU A 65 1.93 15.34 5.01
CA GLU A 65 0.88 15.25 4.00
C GLU A 65 -0.06 16.46 4.08
N TYR A 66 -0.49 16.86 5.28
CA TYR A 66 -1.31 18.08 5.43
C TYR A 66 -0.53 19.35 5.08
N THR A 67 0.70 19.50 5.59
CA THR A 67 1.47 20.76 5.45
C THR A 67 2.07 20.97 4.06
N SER A 68 2.29 19.89 3.29
CA SER A 68 2.81 19.96 1.91
C SER A 68 1.71 19.91 0.84
N CYS A 69 0.43 19.81 1.21
CA CYS A 69 -0.67 19.74 0.25
C CYS A 69 -0.99 21.13 -0.32
N ALA A 70 -0.63 21.34 -1.59
CA ALA A 70 -0.84 22.60 -2.29
C ALA A 70 -2.31 23.05 -2.31
N ASP A 71 -3.25 22.11 -2.38
CA ASP A 71 -4.69 22.39 -2.44
C ASP A 71 -5.26 23.03 -1.16
N ILE A 72 -4.53 22.98 -0.03
CA ILE A 72 -4.97 23.51 1.28
C ILE A 72 -3.91 24.42 1.91
N GLN A 73 -2.97 24.93 1.12
CA GLN A 73 -1.88 25.74 1.61
C GLN A 73 -2.35 27.12 2.09
N SER A 74 -3.40 27.67 1.48
CA SER A 74 -3.97 28.96 1.89
C SER A 74 -4.93 28.79 3.07
N ASN A 75 -5.03 29.81 3.92
CA ASN A 75 -5.97 29.82 5.04
C ASN A 75 -7.44 29.67 4.59
N ALA A 76 -7.79 30.14 3.39
CA ALA A 76 -9.15 30.02 2.86
C ALA A 76 -9.45 28.58 2.44
N ASP A 77 -8.55 27.96 1.68
CA ASP A 77 -8.72 26.58 1.19
C ASP A 77 -8.69 25.58 2.36
N PHE A 78 -7.80 25.81 3.34
CA PHE A 78 -7.77 24.99 4.56
C PHE A 78 -9.10 25.06 5.33
N ARG A 79 -9.72 26.24 5.44
CA ARG A 79 -11.04 26.37 6.07
C ARG A 79 -12.13 25.63 5.29
N GLU A 80 -12.13 25.71 3.97
CA GLU A 80 -13.08 24.96 3.14
C GLU A 80 -12.89 23.44 3.30
N PHE A 81 -11.64 22.97 3.32
CA PHE A 81 -11.30 21.58 3.61
C PHE A 81 -11.83 21.14 4.98
N MET A 82 -11.63 21.97 6.02
CA MET A 82 -12.14 21.71 7.38
C MET A 82 -13.66 21.62 7.43
N LEU A 83 -14.38 22.47 6.69
CA LEU A 83 -15.85 22.40 6.61
C LEU A 83 -16.32 21.09 5.95
N LYS A 84 -15.66 20.67 4.87
CA LYS A 84 -15.96 19.38 4.21
C LYS A 84 -15.66 18.21 5.12
N ALA A 85 -14.51 18.23 5.79
CA ALA A 85 -14.11 17.22 6.76
C ALA A 85 -15.14 17.10 7.89
N ARG A 86 -15.56 18.23 8.48
CA ARG A 86 -16.59 18.26 9.53
C ARG A 86 -17.91 17.69 9.05
N SER A 87 -18.36 18.06 7.85
CA SER A 87 -19.58 17.49 7.28
C SER A 87 -19.48 15.96 7.11
N GLN A 88 -18.35 15.44 6.63
CA GLN A 88 -18.18 13.99 6.48
C GLN A 88 -18.10 13.27 7.83
N PHE A 89 -17.44 13.86 8.83
CA PHE A 89 -17.42 13.32 10.19
C PHE A 89 -18.85 13.15 10.73
N GLU A 90 -19.68 14.19 10.61
CA GLU A 90 -21.08 14.15 11.06
C GLU A 90 -21.92 13.11 10.30
N ASN A 91 -21.71 13.01 8.98
CA ASN A 91 -22.41 12.02 8.16
C ASN A 91 -22.01 10.59 8.55
N ILE A 92 -20.72 10.32 8.77
CA ILE A 92 -20.23 9.00 9.19
C ILE A 92 -20.74 8.68 10.61
N ARG A 93 -20.72 9.64 11.53
CA ARG A 93 -21.25 9.49 12.89
C ARG A 93 -22.71 9.07 12.87
N ARG A 94 -23.53 9.74 12.06
CA ARG A 94 -24.93 9.39 11.83
C ARG A 94 -25.09 7.99 11.24
N VAL A 95 -24.26 7.61 10.26
CA VAL A 95 -24.32 6.27 9.65
C VAL A 95 -24.00 5.19 10.67
N VAL A 96 -22.93 5.37 11.45
CA VAL A 96 -22.52 4.41 12.50
C VAL A 96 -23.59 4.26 13.57
N ARG A 97 -24.24 5.36 13.97
CA ARG A 97 -25.27 5.39 15.01
C ARG A 97 -26.64 4.88 14.53
N ASP A 98 -27.07 5.31 13.35
CA ASP A 98 -28.46 5.13 12.91
C ASP A 98 -28.60 4.10 11.77
N ASP A 99 -27.72 4.13 10.78
CA ASP A 99 -27.92 3.34 9.56
C ASP A 99 -27.35 1.93 9.68
N LEU A 100 -26.16 1.75 10.25
CA LEU A 100 -25.57 0.42 10.46
C LEU A 100 -26.48 -0.48 11.32
N PRO A 101 -27.02 -0.02 12.48
CA PRO A 101 -27.91 -0.86 13.28
C PRO A 101 -29.23 -1.18 12.57
N ARG A 102 -29.77 -0.27 11.74
CA ARG A 102 -30.97 -0.54 10.92
C ARG A 102 -30.72 -1.61 9.86
N MET A 103 -29.47 -1.81 9.46
CA MET A 103 -29.05 -2.89 8.57
C MET A 103 -28.60 -4.13 9.35
N GLU A 104 -28.90 -4.21 10.65
CA GLU A 104 -28.50 -5.31 11.55
C GLU A 104 -26.99 -5.58 11.48
N ILE A 105 -26.21 -4.49 11.46
CA ILE A 105 -24.76 -4.53 11.60
C ILE A 105 -24.44 -4.16 13.06
N ASP A 106 -24.00 -5.14 13.84
CA ASP A 106 -23.55 -4.93 15.21
C ASP A 106 -22.07 -4.57 15.23
N LEU A 107 -21.74 -3.37 15.73
CA LEU A 107 -20.36 -2.88 15.83
C LEU A 107 -19.46 -3.78 16.68
N HIS A 108 -20.01 -4.58 17.60
CA HIS A 108 -19.24 -5.55 18.39
C HIS A 108 -18.78 -6.76 17.57
N HIS A 109 -19.40 -7.01 16.42
CA HIS A 109 -19.02 -8.05 15.46
C HIS A 109 -18.35 -7.50 14.19
N CYS A 110 -18.03 -6.20 14.17
CA CYS A 110 -17.33 -5.56 13.07
C CYS A 110 -15.81 -5.62 13.23
N THR A 111 -15.13 -6.01 12.15
CA THR A 111 -13.68 -5.87 12.01
C THR A 111 -13.39 -4.70 11.05
N LEU A 112 -12.44 -3.85 11.41
CA LEU A 112 -11.96 -2.74 10.58
C LEU A 112 -10.72 -3.15 9.79
N GLU A 113 -10.67 -2.76 8.52
CA GLU A 113 -9.52 -3.01 7.63
C GLU A 113 -9.09 -4.49 7.50
N PRO A 114 -10.01 -5.50 7.53
CA PRO A 114 -9.62 -6.90 7.41
C PRO A 114 -9.05 -7.20 6.03
N SER A 115 -7.98 -8.01 6.00
CA SER A 115 -7.29 -8.39 4.78
C SER A 115 -7.55 -9.85 4.40
N PHE A 116 -7.56 -10.13 3.09
CA PHE A 116 -7.83 -11.46 2.54
C PHE A 116 -6.96 -11.75 1.32
N PHE A 117 -6.61 -13.01 1.16
CA PHE A 117 -6.04 -13.57 -0.06
C PHE A 117 -7.05 -14.49 -0.74
N SER A 118 -7.15 -14.41 -2.06
CA SER A 118 -7.95 -15.33 -2.87
C SER A 118 -7.09 -15.89 -3.99
N GLU A 119 -6.61 -17.11 -3.81
CA GLU A 119 -5.89 -17.85 -4.83
C GLU A 119 -6.81 -18.14 -6.04
N ARG A 120 -8.05 -18.56 -5.77
CA ARG A 120 -9.07 -18.89 -6.79
C ARG A 120 -9.24 -17.78 -7.82
N TYR A 121 -9.34 -16.53 -7.37
CA TYR A 121 -9.54 -15.37 -8.25
C TYR A 121 -8.27 -14.55 -8.46
N GLY A 122 -7.16 -14.87 -7.80
CA GLY A 122 -5.89 -14.14 -7.85
C GLY A 122 -6.04 -12.67 -7.43
N PHE A 123 -6.76 -12.45 -6.34
CA PHE A 123 -6.91 -11.15 -5.72
C PHE A 123 -6.37 -11.15 -4.30
N GLN A 124 -5.90 -9.99 -3.88
CA GLN A 124 -5.69 -9.64 -2.48
C GLN A 124 -6.47 -8.35 -2.23
N GLY A 125 -7.10 -8.24 -1.08
CA GLY A 125 -7.91 -7.07 -0.75
C GLY A 125 -7.96 -6.78 0.72
N ARG A 126 -8.34 -5.54 1.00
CA ARG A 126 -8.52 -5.00 2.34
C ARG A 126 -9.83 -4.21 2.33
N LEU A 127 -10.80 -4.66 3.12
CA LEU A 127 -12.13 -4.05 3.19
C LEU A 127 -12.11 -2.96 4.26
N ASP A 128 -12.90 -1.89 4.12
CA ASP A 128 -12.96 -0.89 5.19
C ASP A 128 -13.66 -1.43 6.46
N LEU A 129 -14.81 -2.11 6.31
CA LEU A 129 -15.52 -2.74 7.43
C LEU A 129 -16.18 -4.06 7.01
N LEU A 130 -15.99 -5.09 7.83
CA LEU A 130 -16.63 -6.40 7.70
C LEU A 130 -17.37 -6.75 8.99
N HIS A 131 -18.67 -7.02 8.87
CA HIS A 131 -19.46 -7.64 9.92
C HIS A 131 -19.61 -9.12 9.59
N LEU A 132 -19.14 -9.98 10.48
CA LEU A 132 -19.21 -11.43 10.35
C LEU A 132 -19.73 -12.02 11.64
N LEU A 133 -20.85 -12.74 11.58
CA LEU A 133 -21.41 -13.46 12.71
C LEU A 133 -20.92 -14.91 12.67
N PRO A 134 -20.10 -15.36 13.64
CA PRO A 134 -19.64 -16.75 13.68
C PRO A 134 -20.84 -17.70 13.76
N GLY A 135 -20.96 -18.60 12.78
CA GLY A 135 -21.98 -19.66 12.75
C GLY A 135 -23.31 -19.31 12.08
N SER A 136 -23.58 -18.05 11.70
CA SER A 136 -24.79 -17.71 10.91
C SER A 136 -24.62 -18.02 9.43
N GLY A 137 -23.38 -18.07 8.94
CA GLY A 137 -23.10 -18.14 7.50
C GLY A 137 -23.44 -16.84 6.76
N GLU A 138 -23.58 -15.72 7.48
CA GLU A 138 -23.89 -14.41 6.91
C GLU A 138 -22.76 -13.41 7.15
N ALA A 139 -22.50 -12.58 6.15
CA ALA A 139 -21.52 -11.50 6.22
C ALA A 139 -22.05 -10.22 5.59
N LYS A 140 -21.61 -9.08 6.11
CA LYS A 140 -21.95 -7.75 5.56
C LYS A 140 -20.68 -6.94 5.39
N ILE A 141 -20.49 -6.40 4.18
CA ILE A 141 -19.33 -5.58 3.81
C ILE A 141 -19.78 -4.13 3.68
N VAL A 142 -19.00 -3.20 4.23
CA VAL A 142 -19.19 -1.77 4.00
C VAL A 142 -17.89 -1.17 3.47
N GLU A 143 -17.92 -0.62 2.26
CA GLU A 143 -16.80 0.09 1.63
C GLU A 143 -17.02 1.60 1.65
N LEU A 144 -16.08 2.37 2.19
CA LEU A 144 -16.16 3.82 2.34
C LEU A 144 -15.65 4.56 1.09
N LYS A 145 -16.41 5.59 0.69
CA LYS A 145 -16.06 6.52 -0.39
C LYS A 145 -16.30 7.96 0.05
N SER A 146 -15.21 8.72 0.16
CA SER A 146 -15.20 10.12 0.57
C SER A 146 -15.31 11.13 -0.58
N GLY A 147 -15.20 10.65 -1.81
CA GLY A 147 -15.25 11.47 -3.01
C GLY A 147 -16.62 12.10 -3.26
N ARG A 148 -16.76 12.74 -4.42
CA ARG A 148 -18.06 13.25 -4.86
C ARG A 148 -19.05 12.10 -5.03
N LEU A 149 -20.33 12.39 -4.80
CA LEU A 149 -21.40 11.45 -5.08
C LEU A 149 -21.41 11.08 -6.58
N PRO A 150 -21.79 9.84 -6.93
CA PRO A 150 -21.98 9.43 -8.31
C PRO A 150 -22.97 10.35 -9.03
N TYR A 151 -22.73 10.61 -10.32
CA TYR A 151 -23.63 11.44 -11.11
C TYR A 151 -24.85 10.63 -11.59
N PRO A 152 -26.07 11.20 -11.55
CA PRO A 152 -26.42 12.48 -10.95
C PRO A 152 -26.45 12.39 -9.40
N PRO A 153 -25.90 13.40 -8.68
CA PRO A 153 -25.71 13.32 -7.22
C PRO A 153 -27.01 13.25 -6.41
N GLY A 154 -28.16 13.51 -7.04
CA GLY A 154 -29.47 13.41 -6.40
C GLY A 154 -30.13 12.04 -6.50
N ASP A 155 -29.56 11.11 -7.26
CA ASP A 155 -30.02 9.74 -7.35
C ASP A 155 -29.29 8.88 -6.31
N ASP A 156 -30.05 8.52 -5.27
CA ASP A 156 -29.55 7.81 -4.10
C ASP A 156 -29.34 6.31 -4.36
N SER A 157 -29.74 5.81 -5.54
CA SER A 157 -29.47 4.43 -5.99
C SER A 157 -28.16 4.27 -6.77
N LYS A 158 -27.57 5.38 -7.26
CA LYS A 158 -26.42 5.28 -8.17
C LYS A 158 -25.14 4.88 -7.47
N ILE A 159 -24.41 3.98 -8.10
CA ILE A 159 -23.07 3.58 -7.71
C ILE A 159 -22.13 3.86 -8.88
N ALA A 160 -20.95 4.38 -8.61
CA ALA A 160 -19.93 4.58 -9.63
C ALA A 160 -19.30 3.24 -10.01
N LEU A 161 -19.06 3.00 -11.30
CA LEU A 161 -18.58 1.70 -11.81
C LEU A 161 -17.31 1.19 -11.09
N ASN A 162 -16.35 2.08 -10.81
CA ASN A 162 -15.12 1.72 -10.11
C ASN A 162 -15.38 1.26 -8.67
N HIS A 163 -16.36 1.85 -7.99
CA HIS A 163 -16.75 1.45 -6.63
C HIS A 163 -17.51 0.12 -6.66
N GLU A 164 -18.44 -0.06 -7.61
CA GLU A 164 -19.16 -1.32 -7.80
C GLU A 164 -18.21 -2.49 -8.06
N VAL A 165 -17.21 -2.28 -8.93
CA VAL A 165 -16.17 -3.29 -9.23
C VAL A 165 -15.37 -3.66 -7.99
N GLN A 166 -14.99 -2.68 -7.17
CA GLN A 166 -14.23 -2.93 -5.94
C GLN A 166 -15.05 -3.77 -4.96
N THR A 167 -16.31 -3.41 -4.75
CA THR A 167 -17.23 -4.15 -3.88
C THR A 167 -17.49 -5.56 -4.41
N ALA A 168 -17.63 -5.75 -5.73
CA ALA A 168 -17.76 -7.06 -6.35
C ALA A 168 -16.51 -7.95 -6.13
N ILE A 169 -15.30 -7.37 -6.20
CA ILE A 169 -14.06 -8.09 -5.88
C ILE A 169 -14.04 -8.53 -4.42
N TYR A 170 -14.41 -7.66 -3.48
CA TYR A 170 -14.50 -8.02 -2.07
C TYR A 170 -15.52 -9.13 -1.83
N ARG A 171 -16.69 -9.03 -2.45
CA ARG A 171 -17.72 -10.06 -2.39
C ARG A 171 -17.19 -11.42 -2.83
N MET A 172 -16.62 -11.52 -4.03
CA MET A 172 -16.03 -12.76 -4.56
C MET A 172 -14.96 -13.33 -3.62
N MET A 173 -14.13 -12.48 -2.99
CA MET A 173 -13.12 -12.96 -2.05
C MET A 173 -13.73 -13.50 -0.76
N ILE A 174 -14.69 -12.80 -0.14
CA ILE A 174 -15.34 -13.22 1.10
C ILE A 174 -16.15 -14.51 0.88
N GLU A 175 -16.88 -14.62 -0.22
CA GLU A 175 -17.57 -15.86 -0.63
C GLU A 175 -16.58 -17.04 -0.70
N GLY A 176 -15.41 -16.83 -1.30
CA GLY A 176 -14.38 -17.86 -1.45
C GLY A 176 -13.70 -18.25 -0.14
N VAL A 177 -13.36 -17.28 0.71
CA VAL A 177 -12.63 -17.50 1.98
C VAL A 177 -13.51 -18.21 2.99
N PHE A 178 -14.77 -17.80 3.13
CA PHE A 178 -15.69 -18.31 4.14
C PHE A 178 -16.68 -19.35 3.60
N GLY A 179 -16.64 -19.66 2.30
CA GLY A 179 -17.54 -20.63 1.67
C GLY A 179 -19.01 -20.20 1.72
N LEU A 180 -19.28 -18.90 1.59
CA LEU A 180 -20.64 -18.34 1.69
C LEU A 180 -21.36 -18.43 0.35
N ASP A 181 -22.67 -18.64 0.41
CA ASP A 181 -23.56 -18.45 -0.73
C ASP A 181 -23.73 -16.96 -1.04
N SER A 182 -23.93 -16.61 -2.31
CA SER A 182 -24.06 -15.22 -2.74
C SER A 182 -25.24 -14.47 -2.11
N HIS A 183 -26.24 -15.20 -1.60
CA HIS A 183 -27.41 -14.63 -0.93
C HIS A 183 -27.17 -14.31 0.54
N SER A 184 -26.09 -14.82 1.13
CA SER A 184 -25.73 -14.63 2.54
C SER A 184 -24.69 -13.53 2.73
N LEU A 185 -24.41 -12.76 1.67
CA LEU A 185 -23.42 -11.70 1.68
C LEU A 185 -23.99 -10.39 1.13
N ASP A 186 -24.25 -9.45 2.03
CA ASP A 186 -24.62 -8.09 1.67
C ASP A 186 -23.38 -7.22 1.50
N ALA A 187 -23.32 -6.46 0.41
CA ALA A 187 -22.22 -5.56 0.17
C ALA A 187 -22.73 -4.13 -0.11
N ALA A 188 -22.38 -3.21 0.77
CA ALA A 188 -22.78 -1.81 0.71
C ALA A 188 -21.59 -0.88 0.51
N ILE A 189 -21.85 0.25 -0.15
CA ILE A 189 -20.90 1.34 -0.32
C ILE A 189 -21.41 2.53 0.50
N LEU A 190 -20.60 2.99 1.44
CA LEU A 190 -20.81 4.18 2.25
C LEU A 190 -20.26 5.40 1.54
N TYR A 191 -21.13 6.23 0.97
CA TYR A 191 -20.77 7.55 0.44
C TYR A 191 -20.83 8.61 1.55
N SER A 192 -19.71 8.93 2.20
CA SER A 192 -19.68 9.85 3.35
C SER A 192 -19.99 11.31 2.99
N ALA A 193 -19.86 11.68 1.71
CA ALA A 193 -20.24 13.01 1.23
C ALA A 193 -21.78 13.22 1.14
N GLY A 194 -22.58 12.15 1.24
CA GLY A 194 -24.04 12.23 1.19
C GLY A 194 -24.61 12.97 2.41
N ASN A 195 -25.45 13.99 2.16
CA ASN A 195 -26.02 14.83 3.22
C ASN A 195 -27.50 14.52 3.53
N ARG A 196 -28.12 13.56 2.83
CA ARG A 196 -29.49 13.12 3.08
C ARG A 196 -29.46 11.89 4.00
N PRO A 197 -30.01 11.98 5.22
CA PRO A 197 -30.06 10.83 6.12
C PRO A 197 -30.70 9.60 5.49
N GLY A 198 -30.11 8.42 5.71
CA GLY A 198 -30.60 7.13 5.19
C GLY A 198 -30.21 6.80 3.74
N THR A 199 -29.45 7.67 3.05
CA THR A 199 -29.07 7.47 1.62
C THR A 199 -27.58 7.22 1.40
N ASN A 200 -26.80 7.25 2.50
CA ASN A 200 -25.34 7.14 2.45
C ASN A 200 -24.88 5.71 2.12
N LEU A 201 -25.62 4.69 2.56
CA LEU A 201 -25.35 3.30 2.25
C LEU A 201 -26.09 2.89 0.98
N ARG A 202 -25.35 2.43 -0.03
CA ARG A 202 -25.90 1.98 -1.32
C ARG A 202 -25.46 0.53 -1.57
N PHE A 203 -26.41 -0.36 -1.80
CA PHE A 203 -26.15 -1.79 -1.97
C PHE A 203 -25.71 -2.10 -3.41
N ALA A 204 -24.57 -2.78 -3.54
CA ALA A 204 -24.08 -3.26 -4.82
C ALA A 204 -24.79 -4.57 -5.18
N ALA A 205 -25.34 -4.63 -6.38
CA ALA A 205 -26.05 -5.83 -6.84
C ALA A 205 -25.08 -6.86 -7.44
N VAL A 206 -25.49 -8.13 -7.39
CA VAL A 206 -24.71 -9.28 -7.89
C VAL A 206 -24.86 -9.42 -9.40
N TRP A 207 -23.82 -9.07 -10.16
CA TRP A 207 -23.87 -9.02 -11.63
C TRP A 207 -22.79 -9.92 -12.24
N GLN A 208 -23.17 -11.13 -12.66
CA GLN A 208 -22.22 -12.14 -13.19
C GLN A 208 -21.41 -11.65 -14.40
N ASP A 209 -22.01 -10.85 -15.28
CA ASP A 209 -21.30 -10.27 -16.42
C ASP A 209 -20.20 -9.29 -15.99
N LEU A 210 -20.40 -8.56 -14.90
CA LEU A 210 -19.39 -7.66 -14.34
C LEU A 210 -18.22 -8.46 -13.77
N GLU A 211 -18.48 -9.54 -13.03
CA GLU A 211 -17.45 -10.43 -12.49
C GLU A 211 -16.61 -11.06 -13.60
N ARG A 212 -17.26 -11.51 -14.68
CA ARG A 212 -16.55 -12.03 -15.86
C ARG A 212 -15.63 -10.97 -16.48
N GLN A 213 -16.08 -9.72 -16.58
CA GLN A 213 -15.25 -8.62 -17.06
C GLN A 213 -14.08 -8.33 -16.11
N ILE A 214 -14.32 -8.34 -14.79
CA ILE A 214 -13.29 -8.15 -13.75
C ILE A 214 -12.18 -9.19 -13.91
N ILE A 215 -12.54 -10.48 -14.01
CA ILE A 215 -11.56 -11.55 -14.23
C ILE A 215 -10.86 -11.40 -15.58
N GLY A 216 -11.59 -11.02 -16.63
CA GLY A 216 -11.00 -10.74 -17.95
C GLY A 216 -9.92 -9.65 -17.91
N ILE A 217 -10.19 -8.52 -17.23
CA ILE A 217 -9.21 -7.43 -17.06
C ILE A 217 -8.04 -7.87 -16.18
N ARG A 218 -8.31 -8.58 -15.07
CA ARG A 218 -7.25 -9.16 -14.20
C ARG A 218 -6.32 -10.06 -15.02
N ASN A 219 -6.87 -10.95 -15.85
CA ASN A 219 -6.07 -11.87 -16.67
C ASN A 219 -5.24 -11.13 -17.71
N ARG A 220 -5.77 -10.07 -18.32
CA ARG A 220 -5.01 -9.22 -19.24
C ARG A 220 -3.88 -8.47 -18.53
N ILE A 221 -4.08 -8.02 -17.29
CA ILE A 221 -3.01 -7.43 -16.47
C ILE A 221 -1.90 -8.46 -16.26
N VAL A 222 -2.23 -9.67 -15.80
CA VAL A 222 -1.26 -10.74 -15.58
C VAL A 222 -0.54 -11.11 -16.87
N ALA A 223 -1.25 -11.20 -18.00
CA ALA A 223 -0.66 -11.49 -19.31
C ALA A 223 0.34 -10.40 -19.74
N ASN A 224 0.01 -9.12 -19.54
CA ASN A 224 0.93 -8.02 -19.82
C ASN A 224 2.18 -8.07 -18.95
N GLU A 225 2.05 -8.36 -17.65
CA GLU A 225 3.21 -8.52 -16.75
C GLU A 225 4.09 -9.69 -17.18
N GLN A 226 3.50 -10.85 -17.53
CA GLN A 226 4.23 -12.00 -18.05
C GLN A 226 4.95 -11.69 -19.37
N ALA A 227 4.32 -10.90 -20.26
CA ALA A 227 4.95 -10.44 -21.49
C ALA A 227 6.17 -9.56 -21.20
N VAL A 228 6.10 -8.63 -20.24
CA VAL A 228 7.26 -7.82 -19.84
C VAL A 228 8.38 -8.69 -19.27
N ILE A 229 8.04 -9.65 -18.41
CA ILE A 229 9.01 -10.54 -17.75
C ILE A 229 9.76 -11.39 -18.78
N ARG A 230 9.04 -12.03 -19.71
CA ARG A 230 9.61 -13.01 -20.66
C ARG A 230 10.09 -12.37 -21.96
N GLY A 231 9.50 -11.26 -22.36
CA GLY A 231 9.78 -10.57 -23.61
C GLY A 231 11.04 -9.71 -23.55
N ASP A 232 11.11 -8.76 -24.47
CA ASP A 232 12.24 -7.87 -24.73
C ASP A 232 11.86 -6.39 -24.63
N ASN A 233 12.75 -5.49 -25.04
CA ASN A 233 12.46 -4.05 -24.99
C ASN A 233 11.33 -3.64 -25.96
N GLN A 234 11.18 -4.33 -27.10
CA GLN A 234 10.08 -4.09 -28.04
C GLN A 234 8.72 -4.45 -27.43
N THR A 235 8.70 -5.47 -26.57
CA THR A 235 7.49 -5.86 -25.83
C THR A 235 7.02 -4.74 -24.88
N VAL A 236 7.95 -4.08 -24.19
CA VAL A 236 7.63 -2.93 -23.32
C VAL A 236 7.18 -1.74 -24.15
N GLU A 237 7.85 -1.46 -25.27
CA GLU A 237 7.47 -0.40 -26.20
C GLU A 237 6.06 -0.61 -26.76
N ALA A 238 5.69 -1.84 -27.12
CA ALA A 238 4.35 -2.19 -27.56
C ALA A 238 3.28 -1.92 -26.50
N LEU A 239 3.58 -2.11 -25.21
CA LEU A 239 2.66 -1.75 -24.12
C LEU A 239 2.49 -0.24 -23.97
N PHE A 240 3.56 0.54 -24.14
CA PHE A 240 3.46 2.00 -24.20
C PHE A 240 2.62 2.45 -25.40
N ASN A 241 2.84 1.86 -26.57
CA ASN A 241 2.03 2.16 -27.76
C ASN A 241 0.55 1.82 -27.55
N GLY A 242 0.25 0.68 -26.92
CA GLY A 242 -1.10 0.31 -26.52
C GLY A 242 -1.72 1.30 -25.52
N LEU A 243 -0.94 1.80 -24.55
CA LEU A 243 -1.37 2.87 -23.66
C LEU A 243 -1.61 4.19 -24.42
N PHE A 244 -0.81 4.54 -25.43
CA PHE A 244 -1.02 5.75 -26.21
C PHE A 244 -2.27 5.65 -27.10
N ALA A 245 -2.55 4.47 -27.63
CA ALA A 245 -3.76 4.19 -28.39
C ALA A 245 -5.02 4.41 -27.56
N THR A 246 -5.02 4.10 -26.25
CA THR A 246 -6.21 4.34 -25.40
C THR A 246 -6.60 5.82 -25.34
N ALA A 247 -5.63 6.73 -25.39
CA ALA A 247 -5.89 8.16 -25.44
C ALA A 247 -6.23 8.63 -26.86
N ALA A 248 -5.60 8.07 -27.90
CA ALA A 248 -5.79 8.51 -29.28
C ALA A 248 -7.13 8.05 -29.89
N GLU A 249 -7.48 6.78 -29.71
CA GLU A 249 -8.54 6.09 -30.46
C GLU A 249 -9.90 6.08 -29.74
N THR A 250 -9.91 6.34 -28.43
CA THR A 250 -11.15 6.35 -27.65
C THR A 250 -11.83 7.73 -27.75
N GLU A 251 -13.05 7.76 -28.30
CA GLU A 251 -13.78 9.01 -28.60
C GLU A 251 -14.04 9.90 -27.38
N LYS A 252 -14.38 9.31 -26.23
CA LYS A 252 -14.85 10.02 -25.02
C LYS A 252 -13.95 9.84 -23.82
N VAL A 253 -12.69 10.25 -23.95
CA VAL A 253 -11.72 10.23 -22.84
C VAL A 253 -11.56 11.63 -22.24
N PRO A 254 -11.61 11.78 -20.90
CA PRO A 254 -11.41 13.06 -20.24
C PRO A 254 -10.08 13.73 -20.61
N ALA A 255 -10.10 15.06 -20.71
CA ALA A 255 -8.92 15.85 -21.07
C ALA A 255 -7.72 15.61 -20.12
N PHE A 256 -7.98 15.44 -18.82
CA PHE A 256 -6.92 15.17 -17.83
C PHE A 256 -6.19 13.85 -18.13
N TYR A 257 -6.93 12.81 -18.55
CA TYR A 257 -6.34 11.51 -18.88
C TYR A 257 -5.51 11.63 -20.15
N ARG A 258 -6.09 12.26 -21.19
CA ARG A 258 -5.42 12.49 -22.48
C ARG A 258 -4.12 13.28 -22.31
N SER A 259 -4.12 14.33 -21.47
CA SER A 259 -2.91 15.09 -21.12
C SER A 259 -1.84 14.19 -20.53
N ARG A 260 -2.16 13.44 -19.46
CA ARG A 260 -1.19 12.57 -18.77
C ARG A 260 -0.59 11.51 -19.70
N VAL A 261 -1.39 10.90 -20.58
CA VAL A 261 -0.89 9.91 -21.54
C VAL A 261 -0.02 10.56 -22.62
N ASN A 262 -0.40 11.73 -23.12
CA ASN A 262 0.41 12.48 -24.08
C ASN A 262 1.74 12.96 -23.47
N GLU A 263 1.76 13.39 -22.21
CA GLU A 263 2.99 13.76 -21.51
C GLU A 263 4.01 12.60 -21.50
N MET A 264 3.55 11.37 -21.23
CA MET A 264 4.38 10.17 -21.30
C MET A 264 4.89 9.90 -22.72
N ARG A 265 4.01 10.04 -23.72
CA ARG A 265 4.36 9.86 -25.13
C ARG A 265 5.42 10.88 -25.56
N ASP A 266 5.23 12.14 -25.23
CA ASP A 266 6.08 13.25 -25.65
C ASP A 266 7.43 13.22 -24.91
N LEU A 267 7.46 12.72 -23.66
CA LEU A 267 8.72 12.42 -22.97
C LEU A 267 9.50 11.32 -23.69
N LEU A 268 8.87 10.17 -23.97
CA LEU A 268 9.54 9.06 -24.65
C LEU A 268 9.96 9.42 -26.08
N ALA A 269 9.18 10.23 -26.80
CA ALA A 269 9.53 10.69 -28.14
C ALA A 269 10.82 11.53 -28.18
N ARG A 270 11.14 12.24 -27.09
CA ARG A 270 12.36 13.05 -26.95
C ARG A 270 13.57 12.27 -26.46
N CYS A 271 13.39 11.04 -25.98
CA CYS A 271 14.48 10.20 -25.52
C CYS A 271 15.28 9.62 -26.68
N SER A 272 16.60 9.50 -26.50
CA SER A 272 17.46 8.76 -27.43
C SER A 272 17.17 7.26 -27.37
N ASP A 273 17.61 6.51 -28.40
CA ASP A 273 17.45 5.07 -28.42
C ASP A 273 18.17 4.38 -27.25
N PHE A 274 19.31 4.94 -26.80
CA PHE A 274 20.03 4.45 -25.63
C PHE A 274 19.24 4.66 -24.33
N GLU A 275 18.64 5.83 -24.16
CA GLU A 275 17.79 6.14 -22.99
C GLU A 275 16.55 5.24 -22.94
N LYS A 276 15.88 5.03 -24.08
CA LYS A 276 14.76 4.09 -24.18
C LYS A 276 15.20 2.66 -23.89
N ALA A 277 16.33 2.23 -24.44
CA ALA A 277 16.86 0.90 -24.21
C ALA A 277 17.18 0.65 -22.73
N TYR A 278 17.79 1.62 -22.05
CA TYR A 278 18.02 1.60 -20.61
C TYR A 278 16.69 1.51 -19.85
N PHE A 279 15.75 2.40 -20.11
CA PHE A 279 14.46 2.46 -19.42
C PHE A 279 13.66 1.17 -19.57
N TYR A 280 13.48 0.67 -20.79
CA TYR A 280 12.74 -0.57 -21.06
C TYR A 280 13.45 -1.79 -20.45
N ARG A 281 14.79 -1.83 -20.48
CA ARG A 281 15.56 -2.91 -19.84
C ARG A 281 15.33 -2.95 -18.33
N PHE A 282 15.33 -1.79 -17.66
CA PHE A 282 15.13 -1.71 -16.22
C PHE A 282 13.68 -1.88 -15.79
N ILE A 283 12.68 -1.50 -16.61
CA ILE A 283 11.28 -1.90 -16.39
C ILE A 283 11.18 -3.42 -16.29
N ARG A 284 11.78 -4.13 -17.25
CA ARG A 284 11.78 -5.61 -17.27
C ARG A 284 12.52 -6.20 -16.08
N PHE A 285 13.65 -5.60 -15.71
CA PHE A 285 14.40 -6.02 -14.52
C PHE A 285 13.55 -5.90 -13.26
N VAL A 286 12.96 -4.73 -13.00
CA VAL A 286 12.09 -4.50 -11.84
C VAL A 286 10.85 -5.42 -11.87
N SER A 287 10.29 -5.69 -13.05
CA SER A 287 9.17 -6.65 -13.21
C SER A 287 9.57 -8.08 -12.86
N ARG A 288 10.77 -8.50 -13.25
CA ARG A 288 11.31 -9.83 -12.92
C ARG A 288 11.58 -9.97 -11.43
N GLU A 289 12.21 -8.98 -10.81
CA GLU A 289 12.47 -8.99 -9.36
C GLU A 289 11.17 -9.04 -8.56
N LEU A 290 10.17 -8.22 -8.93
CA LEU A 290 8.85 -8.26 -8.29
C LEU A 290 8.16 -9.63 -8.48
N TYR A 291 8.30 -10.24 -9.65
CA TYR A 291 7.75 -11.57 -9.90
C TYR A 291 8.42 -12.64 -9.04
N LEU A 292 9.75 -12.63 -8.96
CA LEU A 292 10.53 -13.55 -8.13
C LEU A 292 10.25 -13.35 -6.65
N GLN A 293 10.09 -12.11 -6.17
CA GLN A 293 9.67 -11.85 -4.79
C GLN A 293 8.30 -12.47 -4.47
N LYS A 294 7.38 -12.48 -5.44
CA LYS A 294 6.02 -13.02 -5.23
C LYS A 294 5.95 -14.53 -5.34
N ILE A 295 6.64 -15.12 -6.31
CA ILE A 295 6.47 -16.54 -6.65
C ILE A 295 7.65 -17.41 -6.17
N GLY A 296 8.80 -16.80 -5.88
CA GLY A 296 10.07 -17.49 -5.68
C GLY A 296 10.69 -17.95 -7.00
N ASP A 297 11.90 -18.50 -6.92
CA ASP A 297 12.53 -19.24 -8.01
C ASP A 297 12.66 -20.72 -7.63
N VAL A 298 11.79 -21.55 -8.20
CA VAL A 298 11.78 -23.01 -7.98
C VAL A 298 13.01 -23.67 -8.60
N ALA A 299 13.62 -23.07 -9.62
CA ALA A 299 14.76 -23.67 -10.33
C ALA A 299 16.08 -23.55 -9.57
N TYR A 300 16.19 -22.62 -8.62
CA TYR A 300 17.44 -22.30 -7.91
C TYR A 300 17.35 -22.40 -6.38
N GLU A 301 16.30 -23.04 -5.84
CA GLU A 301 16.11 -23.25 -4.38
C GLU A 301 16.27 -21.95 -3.55
N THR A 302 15.93 -20.81 -4.15
CA THR A 302 16.02 -19.48 -3.50
C THR A 302 14.92 -19.27 -2.46
N PRO A 303 15.06 -18.27 -1.56
CA PRO A 303 14.05 -17.99 -0.53
C PRO A 303 12.65 -17.94 -1.11
N THR A 304 11.74 -18.63 -0.45
CA THR A 304 10.36 -18.74 -0.87
C THR A 304 9.70 -17.37 -0.93
N GLY A 305 9.19 -16.97 -2.10
CA GLY A 305 8.40 -15.75 -2.25
C GLY A 305 7.06 -15.83 -1.52
N LEU A 306 6.26 -14.76 -1.55
CA LEU A 306 4.95 -14.69 -0.86
C LEU A 306 4.02 -15.88 -1.15
N ALA A 307 4.12 -16.45 -2.35
CA ALA A 307 3.31 -17.60 -2.76
C ALA A 307 3.54 -18.86 -1.93
N SER A 308 4.63 -18.97 -1.16
CA SER A 308 4.83 -20.12 -0.26
C SER A 308 3.78 -20.25 0.82
N LEU A 309 3.11 -19.15 1.18
CA LEU A 309 1.98 -19.17 2.10
C LEU A 309 0.90 -20.19 1.66
N TRP A 310 0.77 -20.45 0.35
CA TRP A 310 -0.20 -21.42 -0.21
C TRP A 310 0.41 -22.48 -1.12
N ASN A 311 1.65 -22.34 -1.56
CA ASN A 311 2.34 -23.31 -2.42
C ASN A 311 3.29 -24.27 -1.67
N SER A 312 3.57 -24.05 -0.39
CA SER A 312 4.39 -24.96 0.41
C SER A 312 3.60 -25.54 1.58
N ASP A 313 4.09 -26.64 2.12
CA ASP A 313 3.49 -27.22 3.32
C ASP A 313 3.83 -26.36 4.54
N PHE A 314 2.87 -26.23 5.45
CA PHE A 314 3.08 -25.48 6.70
C PHE A 314 4.24 -26.03 7.52
N SER A 315 4.40 -27.37 7.53
CA SER A 315 5.46 -28.05 8.28
C SER A 315 6.85 -27.70 7.75
N GLU A 316 7.00 -27.48 6.44
CA GLU A 316 8.26 -27.05 5.82
C GLU A 316 8.63 -25.64 6.25
N ARG A 317 7.66 -24.70 6.23
CA ARG A 317 7.88 -23.32 6.69
C ARG A 317 8.19 -23.26 8.18
N ALA A 318 7.51 -24.07 8.98
CA ALA A 318 7.80 -24.22 10.40
C ALA A 318 9.22 -24.77 10.65
N ALA A 319 9.66 -25.76 9.88
CA ALA A 319 11.02 -26.30 9.96
C ALA A 319 12.09 -25.29 9.50
N ALA A 320 11.75 -24.41 8.56
CA ALA A 320 12.58 -23.28 8.13
C ALA A 320 12.62 -22.13 9.15
N LEU A 321 11.84 -22.21 10.23
CA LEU A 321 11.70 -21.19 11.27
C LEU A 321 11.05 -19.88 10.80
N ASP A 322 10.33 -19.91 9.67
CA ASP A 322 9.67 -18.76 9.03
C ASP A 322 8.23 -18.53 9.55
N VAL A 323 7.81 -19.32 10.55
CA VAL A 323 6.47 -19.27 11.13
C VAL A 323 6.53 -19.35 12.66
N LEU A 324 5.80 -18.47 13.34
CA LEU A 324 5.44 -18.62 14.75
C LEU A 324 4.02 -19.18 14.82
N TYR A 325 3.79 -20.21 15.62
CA TYR A 325 2.48 -20.88 15.68
C TYR A 325 2.20 -21.46 17.06
N ASP A 326 0.99 -21.98 17.27
CA ASP A 326 0.49 -22.38 18.60
C ASP A 326 0.57 -21.23 19.61
N LEU A 327 0.39 -20.01 19.13
CA LEU A 327 0.44 -18.81 19.97
C LEU A 327 -0.90 -18.60 20.68
N THR A 328 -0.88 -18.24 21.96
CA THR A 328 -2.07 -17.84 22.71
C THR A 328 -1.98 -16.37 23.09
N ILE A 329 -3.09 -15.66 23.04
CA ILE A 329 -3.14 -14.27 23.49
C ILE A 329 -2.94 -14.22 25.01
N LEU A 330 -1.93 -13.49 25.45
CA LEU A 330 -1.68 -13.17 26.84
C LEU A 330 -2.41 -11.89 27.24
N GLU A 331 -2.27 -10.85 26.41
CA GLU A 331 -2.82 -9.53 26.66
C GLU A 331 -3.07 -8.80 25.34
N ILE A 332 -4.14 -8.00 25.29
CA ILE A 332 -4.38 -7.04 24.23
C ILE A 332 -4.35 -5.64 24.84
N ASN A 333 -3.41 -4.80 24.40
CA ASN A 333 -3.32 -3.41 24.81
C ASN A 333 -3.73 -2.49 23.67
N ASP A 334 -4.81 -1.75 23.89
CA ASP A 334 -5.38 -0.76 22.99
C ASP A 334 -5.61 0.60 23.68
N GLU A 335 -4.88 0.91 24.75
CA GLU A 335 -4.96 2.21 25.44
C GLU A 335 -4.32 3.35 24.62
N GLY A 336 -3.33 3.03 23.78
CA GLY A 336 -2.55 4.00 22.99
C GLY A 336 -3.22 4.48 21.70
N SER A 337 -2.45 5.03 20.74
CA SER A 337 -2.96 5.29 19.38
C SER A 337 -3.18 4.00 18.59
N ASP A 338 -2.37 2.99 18.89
CA ASP A 338 -2.26 1.73 18.18
C ASP A 338 -2.82 0.60 19.07
N MET A 339 -2.99 -0.59 18.48
CA MET A 339 -3.32 -1.80 19.21
C MET A 339 -2.13 -2.75 19.15
N THR A 340 -1.76 -3.32 20.29
CA THR A 340 -0.72 -4.33 20.43
C THR A 340 -1.30 -5.60 21.05
N ILE A 341 -0.86 -6.76 20.59
CA ILE A 341 -1.20 -8.04 21.22
C ILE A 341 0.10 -8.72 21.62
N PHE A 342 0.13 -9.14 22.88
CA PHE A 342 1.16 -10.00 23.43
C PHE A 342 0.71 -11.45 23.31
N PHE A 343 1.50 -12.26 22.64
CA PHE A 343 1.26 -13.69 22.50
C PHE A 343 2.29 -14.48 23.31
N THR A 344 1.83 -15.53 23.98
CA THR A 344 2.69 -16.56 24.57
C THR A 344 3.06 -17.59 23.50
N ARG A 345 4.35 -17.97 23.47
CA ARG A 345 4.90 -19.01 22.61
C ARG A 345 4.81 -20.35 23.34
N ASN A 346 3.78 -21.14 23.04
CA ASN A 346 3.51 -22.37 23.78
C ASN A 346 4.40 -23.56 23.36
N SER A 347 5.03 -23.48 22.19
CA SER A 347 5.86 -24.56 21.66
C SER A 347 7.34 -24.38 22.03
N LYS A 348 7.90 -25.37 22.75
CA LYS A 348 9.35 -25.42 23.08
C LYS A 348 10.24 -25.53 21.83
N ASN A 349 9.69 -25.98 20.71
CA ASN A 349 10.44 -26.09 19.45
C ASN A 349 10.57 -24.73 18.72
N GLN A 350 9.98 -23.66 19.26
CA GLN A 350 10.07 -22.31 18.73
C GLN A 350 10.93 -21.40 19.62
N GLU A 351 11.97 -21.88 20.29
CA GLU A 351 12.88 -20.95 21.00
C GLU A 351 13.63 -20.00 20.05
N ILE A 352 13.79 -20.42 18.79
CA ILE A 352 14.46 -19.68 17.72
C ILE A 352 13.45 -19.48 16.59
N ALA A 353 13.46 -18.30 15.97
CA ALA A 353 12.65 -17.99 14.80
C ALA A 353 13.39 -17.02 13.87
N ASN A 354 13.11 -17.09 12.58
CA ASN A 354 13.69 -16.21 11.56
C ASN A 354 12.96 -14.85 11.48
N PHE A 355 12.67 -14.24 12.63
CA PHE A 355 11.97 -12.95 12.71
C PHE A 355 12.85 -11.88 13.36
N ARG A 356 12.69 -10.64 12.91
CA ARG A 356 13.37 -9.47 13.49
C ARG A 356 12.37 -8.41 13.92
N GLU A 357 12.71 -7.70 14.98
CA GLU A 357 11.95 -6.52 15.42
C GLU A 357 11.92 -5.48 14.31
N GLY A 358 10.72 -4.93 14.05
CA GLY A 358 10.44 -4.01 12.95
C GLY A 358 9.98 -4.68 11.65
N GLU A 359 10.04 -6.01 11.54
CA GLU A 359 9.50 -6.71 10.38
C GLU A 359 7.97 -6.68 10.32
N ILE A 360 7.43 -6.58 9.11
CA ILE A 360 6.00 -6.69 8.86
C ILE A 360 5.58 -8.16 8.83
N CYS A 361 4.39 -8.43 9.36
CA CYS A 361 3.86 -9.78 9.44
C CYS A 361 2.35 -9.82 9.21
N ILE A 362 1.90 -11.03 8.88
CA ILE A 362 0.49 -11.40 8.90
C ILE A 362 0.21 -12.25 10.13
N VAL A 363 -0.94 -12.04 10.76
CA VAL A 363 -1.39 -12.76 11.95
C VAL A 363 -2.78 -13.30 11.65
N TYR A 364 -3.00 -14.59 11.89
CA TYR A 364 -4.29 -15.23 11.65
C TYR A 364 -4.57 -16.38 12.63
N PRO A 365 -5.85 -16.70 12.92
CA PRO A 365 -6.21 -17.86 13.72
C PRO A 365 -5.80 -19.16 13.06
N ARG A 366 -5.21 -20.07 13.85
CA ARG A 366 -4.83 -21.39 13.38
C ARG A 366 -5.00 -22.42 14.50
N SER A 367 -6.15 -23.11 14.49
CA SER A 367 -6.44 -24.13 15.49
C SER A 367 -6.00 -25.53 15.07
N ASP A 368 -6.04 -25.83 13.77
CA ASP A 368 -5.55 -27.08 13.19
C ASP A 368 -4.94 -26.86 11.79
N ASP A 369 -4.45 -27.93 11.17
CA ASP A 369 -3.72 -27.86 9.90
C ASP A 369 -4.59 -27.45 8.70
N ARG A 370 -5.92 -27.42 8.84
CA ARG A 370 -6.82 -26.92 7.79
C ARG A 370 -6.89 -25.40 7.79
N ASP A 371 -6.43 -24.74 8.84
CA ASP A 371 -6.45 -23.28 8.96
C ASP A 371 -5.24 -22.66 8.26
N THR A 372 -5.53 -21.87 7.24
CA THR A 372 -4.52 -21.25 6.38
C THR A 372 -4.83 -19.77 6.16
N VAL A 373 -3.88 -19.05 5.59
CA VAL A 373 -4.10 -17.66 5.18
C VAL A 373 -5.17 -17.50 4.08
N LEU A 374 -5.55 -18.59 3.40
CA LEU A 374 -6.52 -18.57 2.29
C LEU A 374 -7.98 -18.76 2.75
N ASN A 375 -8.21 -19.25 3.97
CA ASN A 375 -9.54 -19.50 4.51
C ASN A 375 -9.78 -18.81 5.87
N ARG A 376 -8.87 -17.90 6.25
CA ARG A 376 -8.97 -17.09 7.47
C ARG A 376 -8.83 -15.61 7.12
N GLN A 377 -9.41 -14.78 7.98
CA GLN A 377 -9.16 -13.35 7.97
C GLN A 377 -7.72 -13.06 8.43
N ILE A 378 -7.04 -12.18 7.70
CA ILE A 378 -5.66 -11.80 7.97
C ILE A 378 -5.61 -10.43 8.64
N LEU A 379 -4.88 -10.36 9.75
CA LEU A 379 -4.53 -9.12 10.41
C LEU A 379 -3.08 -8.76 10.05
N LYS A 380 -2.84 -7.52 9.62
CA LYS A 380 -1.48 -7.04 9.31
C LYS A 380 -0.90 -6.26 10.47
N GLY A 381 0.36 -6.54 10.78
CA GLY A 381 1.08 -5.89 11.87
C GLY A 381 2.56 -5.75 11.63
N THR A 382 3.24 -5.24 12.65
CA THR A 382 4.69 -5.15 12.75
C THR A 382 5.10 -5.83 14.05
N LEU A 383 6.10 -6.70 13.98
CA LEU A 383 6.66 -7.34 15.16
C LEU A 383 7.44 -6.31 15.97
N VAL A 384 7.01 -6.05 17.20
CA VAL A 384 7.59 -5.03 18.08
C VAL A 384 8.72 -5.62 18.91
N HIS A 385 8.46 -6.80 19.48
CA HIS A 385 9.38 -7.48 20.36
C HIS A 385 9.22 -9.00 20.21
N ILE A 386 10.33 -9.74 20.25
CA ILE A 386 10.31 -11.20 20.26
C ILE A 386 11.38 -11.73 21.20
N ASN A 387 10.97 -12.61 22.10
CA ASN A 387 11.89 -13.38 22.95
C ASN A 387 11.46 -14.86 22.96
N ARG A 388 12.09 -15.69 23.80
CA ARG A 388 11.82 -17.14 23.86
C ARG A 388 10.40 -17.50 24.31
N GLU A 389 9.76 -16.64 25.11
CA GLU A 389 8.48 -16.91 25.77
C GLU A 389 7.31 -16.15 25.15
N THR A 390 7.57 -14.96 24.60
CA THR A 390 6.55 -14.05 24.09
C THR A 390 6.94 -13.39 22.77
N VAL A 391 5.91 -13.02 22.02
CA VAL A 391 6.01 -12.16 20.84
C VAL A 391 4.94 -11.06 20.94
N GLU A 392 5.35 -9.83 20.69
CA GLU A 392 4.48 -8.66 20.67
C GLU A 392 4.30 -8.18 19.23
N VAL A 393 3.06 -8.04 18.79
CA VAL A 393 2.72 -7.52 17.48
C VAL A 393 1.88 -6.26 17.63
N ARG A 394 2.33 -5.19 16.98
CA ARG A 394 1.54 -3.96 16.80
C ARG A 394 0.76 -4.05 15.51
N PHE A 395 -0.55 -3.95 15.62
CA PHE A 395 -1.47 -4.00 14.50
C PHE A 395 -1.61 -2.62 13.87
N ARG A 396 -1.82 -2.59 12.55
CA ARG A 396 -2.00 -1.34 11.81
C ARG A 396 -3.28 -0.58 12.21
N TYR A 397 -4.27 -1.31 12.74
CA TYR A 397 -5.59 -0.80 13.09
C TYR A 397 -6.09 -1.41 14.39
N LYS A 398 -6.78 -0.61 15.19
CA LYS A 398 -7.46 -1.10 16.40
C LYS A 398 -8.70 -1.90 16.02
N GLN A 399 -8.98 -2.93 16.80
CA GLN A 399 -10.13 -3.80 16.59
C GLN A 399 -11.04 -3.77 17.82
N ARG A 400 -12.31 -3.34 17.63
CA ARG A 400 -13.32 -3.36 18.70
C ARG A 400 -13.87 -4.77 18.95
N ASN A 401 -13.96 -5.58 17.90
CA ASN A 401 -14.49 -6.95 17.98
C ASN A 401 -13.56 -7.86 18.80
N ARG A 402 -13.84 -7.97 20.11
CA ARG A 402 -13.15 -8.87 21.03
C ARG A 402 -13.50 -10.33 20.81
N HIS A 403 -14.72 -10.61 20.35
CA HIS A 403 -15.17 -11.96 20.03
C HIS A 403 -14.27 -12.65 18.99
N TYR A 404 -13.76 -11.91 17.99
CA TYR A 404 -12.82 -12.47 17.03
C TYR A 404 -11.52 -12.98 17.69
N PHE A 405 -11.04 -12.29 18.73
CA PHE A 405 -9.86 -12.71 19.47
C PHE A 405 -10.16 -13.83 20.45
N ASP A 406 -11.24 -13.69 21.22
CA ASP A 406 -11.62 -14.62 22.29
C ASP A 406 -12.06 -15.99 21.75
N ASN A 407 -12.75 -16.02 20.61
CA ASN A 407 -13.23 -17.26 20.00
C ASN A 407 -12.12 -18.08 19.33
N ASN A 408 -10.93 -17.50 19.13
CA ASN A 408 -9.81 -18.14 18.46
C ASN A 408 -8.68 -18.43 19.47
N ARG A 409 -8.53 -19.70 19.83
CA ARG A 409 -7.59 -20.13 20.87
C ARG A 409 -6.12 -20.00 20.46
N LEU A 410 -5.80 -20.40 19.23
CA LEU A 410 -4.44 -20.51 18.72
C LEU A 410 -4.24 -19.63 17.49
N TRP A 411 -3.05 -19.05 17.40
CA TRP A 411 -2.67 -18.07 16.39
C TRP A 411 -1.36 -18.45 15.72
N ALA A 412 -1.21 -18.00 14.47
CA ALA A 412 0.02 -18.07 13.72
C ALA A 412 0.44 -16.68 13.23
N ILE A 413 1.75 -16.49 13.11
CA ILE A 413 2.40 -15.30 12.55
C ILE A 413 3.35 -15.77 11.45
N GLU A 414 3.19 -15.23 10.25
CA GLU A 414 4.06 -15.45 9.10
C GLU A 414 4.55 -14.10 8.53
N HIS A 415 5.61 -14.13 7.73
CA HIS A 415 6.13 -12.92 7.08
C HIS A 415 5.13 -12.30 6.09
N ASP A 416 5.07 -10.97 6.04
CA ASP A 416 4.34 -10.23 5.01
C ASP A 416 5.32 -9.59 4.01
N SER A 417 4.83 -9.18 2.84
CA SER A 417 5.62 -8.47 1.83
C SER A 417 4.92 -7.21 1.33
N LEU A 418 5.72 -6.22 0.92
CA LEU A 418 5.23 -4.97 0.32
C LEU A 418 5.81 -4.77 -1.07
N ASP A 419 4.94 -4.43 -2.02
CA ASP A 419 5.32 -4.06 -3.39
C ASP A 419 5.77 -2.59 -3.51
N SER A 420 5.71 -1.81 -2.42
CA SER A 420 5.88 -0.36 -2.43
C SER A 420 7.27 0.09 -2.92
N SER A 421 8.32 -0.66 -2.57
CA SER A 421 9.69 -0.40 -3.00
C SER A 421 9.84 -0.51 -4.52
N PHE A 422 9.31 -1.57 -5.13
CA PHE A 422 9.32 -1.78 -6.58
C PHE A 422 8.51 -0.73 -7.32
N ASN A 423 7.36 -0.33 -6.77
CA ASN A 423 6.57 0.77 -7.33
C ASN A 423 7.34 2.09 -7.35
N SER A 424 8.13 2.38 -6.31
CA SER A 424 9.02 3.54 -6.29
C SER A 424 10.11 3.44 -7.36
N MET A 425 10.67 2.25 -7.61
CA MET A 425 11.68 2.06 -8.67
C MET A 425 11.14 2.40 -10.06
N TYR A 426 9.92 1.97 -10.42
CA TYR A 426 9.30 2.35 -11.71
C TYR A 426 9.16 3.87 -11.85
N ARG A 427 8.72 4.54 -10.78
CA ARG A 427 8.59 6.01 -10.77
C ARG A 427 9.94 6.69 -10.89
N SER A 428 10.96 6.22 -10.17
CA SER A 428 12.32 6.76 -10.26
C SER A 428 12.90 6.60 -11.67
N LEU A 429 12.64 5.47 -12.34
CA LEU A 429 13.04 5.25 -13.73
C LEU A 429 12.35 6.24 -14.68
N TYR A 430 11.05 6.48 -14.51
CA TYR A 430 10.31 7.44 -15.33
C TYR A 430 10.74 8.88 -15.06
N ALA A 431 10.90 9.26 -13.78
CA ALA A 431 11.39 10.57 -13.37
C ALA A 431 12.81 10.83 -13.90
N PHE A 432 13.68 9.81 -13.91
CA PHE A 432 15.03 9.90 -14.48
C PHE A 432 15.01 10.34 -15.96
N LEU A 433 14.09 9.81 -16.78
CA LEU A 433 13.99 10.21 -18.19
C LEU A 433 13.64 11.69 -18.36
N GLY A 434 12.86 12.24 -17.44
CA GLY A 434 12.47 13.66 -17.40
C GLY A 434 13.57 14.61 -16.91
N THR A 435 14.73 14.11 -16.49
CA THR A 435 15.83 14.96 -16.02
C THR A 435 16.61 15.62 -17.16
N THR A 436 17.47 16.58 -16.81
CA THR A 436 18.28 17.31 -17.78
C THR A 436 19.24 16.39 -18.55
N PRO A 437 19.56 16.67 -19.82
CA PRO A 437 20.50 15.87 -20.61
C PRO A 437 21.84 15.62 -19.89
N SER A 438 22.44 16.66 -19.31
CA SER A 438 23.71 16.54 -18.56
C SER A 438 23.61 15.58 -17.36
N LYS A 439 22.49 15.58 -16.63
CA LYS A 439 22.27 14.66 -15.50
C LYS A 439 22.10 13.22 -15.98
N LYS A 440 21.39 13.01 -17.10
CA LYS A 440 21.26 11.68 -17.72
C LYS A 440 22.61 11.15 -18.19
N GLU A 441 23.38 11.95 -18.90
CA GLU A 441 24.73 11.58 -19.37
C GLU A 441 25.66 11.23 -18.22
N LEU A 442 25.64 12.01 -17.13
CA LEU A 442 26.44 11.75 -15.94
C LEU A 442 26.08 10.41 -15.29
N LEU A 443 24.78 10.17 -15.03
CA LEU A 443 24.32 8.97 -14.34
C LEU A 443 24.42 7.70 -15.20
N LEU A 444 24.36 7.84 -16.53
CA LEU A 444 24.59 6.76 -17.48
C LEU A 444 26.08 6.51 -17.77
N GLY A 445 26.99 7.31 -17.19
CA GLY A 445 28.43 7.19 -17.43
C GLY A 445 28.87 7.61 -18.84
N LEU A 446 28.03 8.35 -19.56
CA LEU A 446 28.36 8.91 -20.88
C LEU A 446 29.26 10.16 -20.77
N ARG A 447 29.26 10.80 -19.61
CA ARG A 447 30.13 11.93 -19.25
C ARG A 447 30.78 11.69 -17.89
N PRO A 448 32.10 11.97 -17.72
CA PRO A 448 32.74 11.92 -16.41
C PRO A 448 32.25 13.06 -15.49
N PRO A 449 32.33 12.88 -14.16
CA PRO A 449 32.01 13.96 -13.24
C PRO A 449 33.02 15.11 -13.34
N VAL A 450 32.58 16.31 -12.98
CA VAL A 450 33.46 17.49 -12.89
C VAL A 450 34.54 17.23 -11.83
N ASN A 451 35.81 17.33 -12.25
CA ASN A 451 36.93 17.13 -11.34
C ASN A 451 37.30 18.48 -10.69
N PRO A 452 37.14 18.63 -9.36
CA PRO A 452 37.55 19.85 -8.70
C PRO A 452 39.06 20.04 -8.81
N SER A 453 39.50 21.27 -9.10
CA SER A 453 40.92 21.62 -9.19
C SER A 453 41.57 21.71 -7.80
N LEU A 454 41.87 20.56 -7.19
CA LEU A 454 42.45 20.47 -5.84
C LEU A 454 43.96 20.19 -5.91
N ARG A 455 44.80 21.22 -5.73
CA ARG A 455 46.27 21.10 -5.85
C ARG A 455 46.98 20.63 -4.56
N ASP A 456 46.36 20.72 -3.39
CA ASP A 456 47.04 20.49 -2.11
C ASP A 456 46.43 19.41 -1.19
N GLU A 457 45.25 18.86 -1.52
CA GLU A 457 44.57 17.92 -0.61
C GLU A 457 45.22 16.55 -0.49
N ASN A 458 46.00 16.14 -1.50
CA ASN A 458 46.78 14.89 -1.45
C ASN A 458 47.88 14.92 -0.38
N LYS A 459 48.23 16.11 0.15
CA LYS A 459 49.19 16.28 1.24
C LYS A 459 48.55 16.15 2.62
N LEU A 460 47.22 16.15 2.72
CA LEU A 460 46.52 16.02 3.99
C LEU A 460 46.59 14.56 4.49
N PRO A 461 46.68 14.34 5.82
CA PRO A 461 46.66 13.00 6.37
C PRO A 461 45.31 12.34 6.16
N TYR A 462 45.31 11.01 6.09
CA TYR A 462 44.09 10.21 6.16
C TYR A 462 43.39 10.44 7.51
N PRO A 463 42.04 10.61 7.57
CA PRO A 463 41.07 10.59 6.46
C PRO A 463 40.76 11.97 5.87
N GLN A 464 41.44 13.04 6.31
CA GLN A 464 41.11 14.43 5.96
C GLN A 464 41.24 14.72 4.47
N ASN A 465 42.20 14.10 3.78
CA ASN A 465 42.35 14.19 2.33
C ASN A 465 41.10 13.71 1.58
N ILE A 466 40.45 12.64 2.03
CA ILE A 466 39.26 12.09 1.37
C ILE A 466 38.04 12.96 1.69
N ILE A 467 37.88 13.40 2.94
CA ILE A 467 36.78 14.27 3.35
C ILE A 467 36.77 15.56 2.54
N ARG A 468 37.95 16.19 2.39
CA ARG A 468 38.08 17.42 1.62
C ARG A 468 37.73 17.22 0.14
N ARG A 469 38.19 16.11 -0.47
CA ARG A 469 37.86 15.77 -1.86
C ARG A 469 36.37 15.52 -2.05
N ALA A 470 35.72 14.89 -1.08
CA ALA A 470 34.27 14.65 -1.10
C ALA A 470 33.48 15.95 -0.99
N VAL A 471 33.88 16.87 -0.11
CA VAL A 471 33.25 18.18 0.07
C VAL A 471 33.45 19.07 -1.15
N ALA A 472 34.59 18.96 -1.83
CA ALA A 472 34.89 19.70 -3.05
C ALA A 472 34.20 19.14 -4.31
N ALA A 473 33.61 17.95 -4.26
CA ALA A 473 32.93 17.37 -5.40
C ALA A 473 31.59 18.07 -5.67
N GLU A 474 31.41 18.61 -6.87
CA GLU A 474 30.17 19.31 -7.25
C GLU A 474 29.02 18.37 -7.62
N GLU A 475 29.35 17.16 -8.10
CA GLU A 475 28.36 16.22 -8.62
C GLU A 475 28.20 14.99 -7.72
N TYR A 476 29.14 14.04 -7.76
CA TYR A 476 29.15 12.91 -6.85
C TYR A 476 30.58 12.53 -6.43
N PHE A 477 30.70 11.89 -5.27
CA PHE A 477 31.96 11.33 -4.78
C PHE A 477 31.71 9.92 -4.24
N LEU A 478 32.52 8.96 -4.71
CA LEU A 478 32.40 7.55 -4.30
C LEU A 478 33.47 7.21 -3.27
N ILE A 479 33.04 6.87 -2.06
CA ILE A 479 33.93 6.39 -1.00
C ILE A 479 33.96 4.86 -1.03
N VAL A 480 35.08 4.31 -1.49
CA VAL A 480 35.32 2.87 -1.53
C VAL A 480 36.27 2.50 -0.40
N GLY A 481 35.84 1.60 0.48
CA GLY A 481 36.65 1.15 1.61
C GLY A 481 36.30 -0.28 2.04
N PRO A 482 37.29 -1.15 2.33
CA PRO A 482 37.05 -2.49 2.89
C PRO A 482 36.19 -2.50 4.17
N PRO A 483 35.69 -3.66 4.61
CA PRO A 483 35.10 -3.81 5.95
C PRO A 483 36.05 -3.30 7.04
N GLY A 484 35.52 -2.61 8.05
CA GLY A 484 36.31 -2.08 9.17
C GLY A 484 37.05 -0.76 8.93
N THR A 485 37.05 -0.18 7.73
CA THR A 485 37.76 1.10 7.46
C THR A 485 37.05 2.37 7.95
N GLY A 486 35.96 2.22 8.71
CA GLY A 486 35.24 3.36 9.28
C GLY A 486 34.36 4.14 8.30
N LYS A 487 33.83 3.51 7.24
CA LYS A 487 32.87 4.14 6.30
C LYS A 487 31.78 4.95 7.01
N THR A 488 31.12 4.35 7.99
CA THR A 488 30.06 5.02 8.76
C THR A 488 30.61 5.85 9.92
N SER A 489 31.44 5.23 10.78
CA SER A 489 31.92 5.85 12.03
C SER A 489 32.86 7.03 11.81
N ILE A 490 33.56 7.09 10.66
CA ILE A 490 34.49 8.15 10.29
C ILE A 490 33.90 8.98 9.14
N PHE A 491 33.70 8.40 7.95
CA PHE A 491 33.41 9.21 6.76
C PHE A 491 32.01 9.82 6.79
N ALA A 492 30.96 9.01 6.96
CA ALA A 492 29.59 9.53 7.00
C ALA A 492 29.43 10.58 8.11
N ARG A 493 29.89 10.26 9.33
CA ARG A 493 29.89 11.21 10.45
C ARG A 493 30.60 12.52 10.11
N ARG A 494 31.84 12.47 9.60
CA ARG A 494 32.64 13.67 9.30
C ARG A 494 32.06 14.51 8.18
N LEU A 495 31.49 13.89 7.16
CA LEU A 495 30.80 14.60 6.07
C LEU A 495 29.55 15.30 6.59
N ILE A 496 28.75 14.62 7.40
CA ILE A 496 27.57 15.22 8.04
C ILE A 496 28.00 16.40 8.91
N GLU A 497 29.02 16.24 9.75
CA GLU A 497 29.56 17.35 10.57
C GLU A 497 30.02 18.53 9.70
N GLU A 498 30.64 18.28 8.55
CA GLU A 498 31.15 19.34 7.67
C GLU A 498 30.06 20.07 6.91
N TYR A 499 29.09 19.35 6.33
CA TYR A 499 27.95 19.97 5.67
C TYR A 499 27.04 20.67 6.68
N HIS A 500 26.90 20.14 7.90
CA HIS A 500 26.08 20.78 8.94
C HIS A 500 26.65 22.12 9.41
N ARG A 501 27.98 22.31 9.31
CA ARG A 501 28.62 23.62 9.56
C ARG A 501 28.32 24.66 8.48
N GLN A 502 27.73 24.27 7.35
CA GLN A 502 27.38 25.15 6.24
C GLN A 502 25.90 25.52 6.36
N PRO A 503 25.53 26.75 6.78
CA PRO A 503 24.15 27.11 7.11
C PRO A 503 23.14 26.94 5.96
N GLU A 504 23.62 27.04 4.72
CA GLU A 504 22.80 26.94 3.51
C GLU A 504 22.69 25.50 2.97
N SER A 505 23.34 24.52 3.61
CA SER A 505 23.34 23.13 3.15
C SER A 505 22.17 22.35 3.72
N ASN A 506 21.35 21.78 2.83
CA ASN A 506 20.37 20.76 3.19
C ASN A 506 20.98 19.37 2.98
N ILE A 507 20.95 18.52 4.00
CA ILE A 507 21.55 17.17 3.95
C ILE A 507 20.44 16.13 4.04
N LEU A 508 20.39 15.24 3.05
CA LEU A 508 19.57 14.03 3.10
C LEU A 508 20.49 12.83 3.26
N VAL A 509 20.38 12.13 4.39
CA VAL A 509 21.15 10.90 4.66
C VAL A 509 20.25 9.70 4.44
N LEU A 510 20.67 8.80 3.54
CA LEU A 510 19.94 7.59 3.21
C LEU A 510 20.82 6.36 3.43
N ALA A 511 20.20 5.28 3.88
CA ALA A 511 20.78 3.94 3.93
C ALA A 511 19.71 2.94 3.46
N TYR A 512 20.14 1.80 2.94
CA TYR A 512 19.25 0.71 2.53
C TYR A 512 18.79 -0.11 3.74
#